data_AF-A0A5D3CP14-F1
#
_entry.id   AF-A0A5D3CP14-F1
#
_cell.length_a   1.000
_cell.length_b   1.000
_cell.length_c   1.000
_cell.angle_alpha   90.00
_cell.angle_beta   90.00
_cell.angle_gamma   90.00
#
_symmetry.space_group_name_H-M   'P 1'
#
loop_
_entity.id
_entity.type
_entity.pdbx_description
1 polymer ?
#
loop_
_entity_poly.entity_id
_entity_poly.type
_entity_poly.pdbx_seq_one_letter_code
_entity_poly.pdbx_strand_id
1 'polypeptide(L)'
;MASIHPSELDSNATDSVASSPRSDHHFNLSNDPHARVRFMCSFGGNILPRPHDNQLRYVGGETRIVAVQRSTTFSHFLAKLAKITGKFNFDARIFL
;
A
#
# COMPACT_ATOMS: atom_id res chain seq x y z
N MET A 1 6.92 -12.92 -54.78
CA MET A 1 6.92 -14.36 -54.43
C MET A 1 6.85 -14.46 -52.92
N ALA A 2 5.77 -15.02 -52.41
CA ALA A 2 5.67 -15.43 -51.01
C ALA A 2 6.52 -16.67 -50.78
N SER A 3 7.16 -16.77 -49.60
CA SER A 3 7.40 -18.04 -48.92
C SER A 3 7.38 -17.80 -47.41
N ILE A 4 6.50 -18.55 -46.77
CA ILE A 4 6.28 -18.68 -45.33
C ILE A 4 7.24 -19.76 -44.82
N HIS A 5 7.86 -19.60 -43.64
CA HIS A 5 7.95 -20.72 -42.70
C HIS A 5 8.07 -20.24 -41.25
N PRO A 6 7.23 -20.76 -40.33
CA PRO A 6 7.23 -20.44 -38.89
C PRO A 6 8.21 -21.36 -38.14
N SER A 7 8.59 -20.97 -36.93
CA SER A 7 9.21 -21.89 -35.97
C SER A 7 8.54 -21.69 -34.61
N GLU A 8 7.69 -22.65 -34.27
CA GLU A 8 7.00 -22.79 -33.00
C GLU A 8 7.97 -23.21 -31.87
N LEU A 9 7.55 -22.86 -30.66
CA LEU A 9 7.78 -23.49 -29.35
C LEU A 9 8.50 -24.86 -29.34
N ASP A 10 9.49 -25.05 -28.46
CA ASP A 10 9.33 -25.92 -27.27
C ASP A 10 10.42 -25.76 -26.20
N SER A 11 9.92 -25.76 -24.97
CA SER A 11 10.46 -26.07 -23.64
C SER A 11 11.93 -26.44 -23.41
N ASN A 12 12.49 -25.86 -22.34
CA ASN A 12 13.33 -26.63 -21.42
C ASN A 12 13.17 -26.12 -19.96
N ALA A 13 12.45 -26.93 -19.18
CA ALA A 13 12.61 -27.26 -17.76
C ALA A 13 12.78 -26.14 -16.68
N THR A 14 11.83 -26.15 -15.74
CA THR A 14 12.02 -26.23 -14.25
C THR A 14 13.34 -25.65 -13.72
N ASP A 15 13.40 -24.71 -12.79
CA ASP A 15 12.84 -24.81 -11.44
C ASP A 15 13.20 -23.47 -10.76
N SER A 16 12.20 -22.75 -10.27
CA SER A 16 12.39 -21.85 -9.15
C SER A 16 11.08 -21.80 -8.38
N VAL A 17 10.61 -22.98 -7.99
CA VAL A 17 9.68 -23.12 -6.87
C VAL A 17 10.44 -22.89 -5.57
N ALA A 18 10.84 -21.64 -5.33
CA ALA A 18 11.36 -21.19 -4.03
C ALA A 18 10.29 -20.32 -3.33
N SER A 19 9.26 -21.02 -2.85
CA SER A 19 8.69 -20.90 -1.49
C SER A 19 8.59 -19.51 -0.82
N SER A 20 7.39 -18.92 -0.96
CA SER A 20 6.54 -18.35 0.12
C SER A 20 6.98 -17.10 0.93
N PRO A 21 6.03 -16.23 1.37
CA PRO A 21 4.60 -16.51 1.49
C PRO A 21 3.74 -15.63 0.59
N ARG A 22 2.86 -16.28 -0.19
CA ARG A 22 1.55 -15.69 -0.46
C ARG A 22 0.93 -15.45 0.90
N SER A 23 0.77 -14.18 1.26
CA SER A 23 -0.02 -13.84 2.43
C SER A 23 -1.47 -14.16 2.07
N ASP A 24 -1.88 -15.41 2.29
CA ASP A 24 -3.27 -15.79 2.46
C ASP A 24 -3.80 -15.17 3.75
N HIS A 25 -3.80 -13.83 3.83
CA HIS A 25 -4.77 -13.15 4.66
C HIS A 25 -6.04 -13.02 3.83
N HIS A 26 -6.72 -14.17 3.75
CA HIS A 26 -8.16 -14.32 3.73
C HIS A 26 -8.93 -13.00 3.46
N PHE A 27 -9.26 -12.79 2.19
CA PHE A 27 -10.30 -11.92 1.61
C PHE A 27 -11.68 -11.91 2.31
N ASN A 28 -11.91 -12.59 3.44
CA ASN A 28 -13.18 -12.45 4.19
C ASN A 28 -13.14 -11.22 5.11
N LEU A 29 -13.02 -10.03 4.51
CA LEU A 29 -12.82 -8.76 5.21
C LEU A 29 -14.05 -7.84 5.21
N SER A 30 -15.25 -8.40 5.00
CA SER A 30 -16.48 -7.62 5.02
C SER A 30 -17.17 -7.60 6.39
N ASN A 31 -16.95 -8.60 7.26
CA ASN A 31 -17.68 -8.69 8.53
C ASN A 31 -16.90 -9.24 9.76
N ASP A 32 -15.59 -9.51 9.67
CA ASP A 32 -14.82 -9.87 10.86
C ASP A 32 -14.58 -8.62 11.73
N PRO A 33 -15.13 -8.53 12.96
CA PRO A 33 -14.89 -7.40 13.86
C PRO A 33 -13.41 -7.27 14.26
N HIS A 34 -12.59 -8.30 14.07
CA HIS A 34 -11.15 -8.30 14.33
C HIS A 34 -10.31 -7.91 13.11
N ALA A 35 -10.93 -7.70 11.95
CA ALA A 35 -10.26 -7.24 10.73
C ALA A 35 -9.48 -5.94 10.99
N ARG A 36 -8.20 -5.92 10.59
CA ARG A 36 -7.35 -4.73 10.72
C ARG A 36 -7.18 -4.04 9.37
N VAL A 37 -7.39 -2.73 9.35
CA VAL A 37 -7.09 -1.85 8.22
C VAL A 37 -5.71 -1.21 8.44
N ARG A 38 -4.93 -1.08 7.36
CA ARG A 38 -3.59 -0.47 7.37
C ARG A 38 -3.68 0.90 6.69
N PHE A 39 -3.35 1.95 7.43
CA PHE A 39 -3.27 3.32 6.91
C PHE A 39 -1.82 3.71 6.72
N MET A 40 -1.52 4.37 5.60
CA MET A 40 -0.25 5.08 5.43
C MET A 40 -0.46 6.52 5.91
N CYS A 41 0.25 6.91 6.95
CA CYS A 41 0.16 8.23 7.55
C CYS A 41 1.47 8.99 7.29
N SER A 42 1.39 10.02 6.46
CA SER A 42 2.51 10.91 6.16
C SER A 42 2.32 12.25 6.87
N PHE A 43 3.32 12.76 7.57
CA PHE A 43 3.25 14.02 8.31
C PHE A 43 4.57 14.80 8.36
N GLY A 44 4.47 16.13 8.43
CA GLY A 44 5.61 17.03 8.55
C GLY A 44 6.38 17.30 7.25
N GLY A 45 5.90 16.82 6.11
CA GLY A 45 6.48 17.06 4.79
C GLY A 45 5.51 17.75 3.84
N ASN A 46 5.95 17.94 2.60
CA ASN A 46 5.22 18.61 1.55
C ASN A 46 4.90 17.67 0.40
N ILE A 47 3.84 17.99 -0.33
CA ILE A 47 3.41 17.26 -1.50
C ILE A 47 3.65 18.15 -2.70
N LEU A 48 4.55 17.69 -3.58
CA LEU A 48 5.06 18.45 -4.71
C LEU A 48 4.74 17.71 -6.01
N PRO A 49 4.34 18.41 -7.08
CA PRO A 49 4.18 17.80 -8.39
C PRO A 49 5.52 17.31 -8.93
N ARG A 50 5.51 16.16 -9.59
CA ARG A 50 6.65 15.63 -10.31
C ARG A 50 6.58 16.14 -11.76
N PRO A 51 7.62 16.81 -12.27
CA PRO A 51 7.59 17.46 -13.58
C PRO A 51 7.38 16.53 -14.79
N HIS A 52 7.54 15.21 -14.62
CA HIS A 52 7.68 14.27 -15.73
C HIS A 52 6.50 13.31 -15.92
N ASP A 53 5.66 13.09 -14.90
CA ASP A 53 4.62 12.06 -14.93
C ASP A 53 3.25 12.51 -14.37
N ASN A 54 3.04 13.82 -14.14
CA ASN A 54 1.84 14.39 -13.49
C ASN A 54 1.52 13.77 -12.11
N GLN A 55 2.46 13.06 -11.50
CA GLN A 55 2.28 12.47 -10.18
C GLN A 55 2.71 13.42 -9.08
N LEU A 56 2.23 13.15 -7.87
CA LEU A 56 2.69 13.85 -6.66
C LEU A 56 3.80 13.07 -5.97
N ARG A 57 4.73 13.79 -5.35
CA ARG A 57 5.78 13.23 -4.48
C ARG A 57 5.69 13.86 -3.09
N TYR A 58 5.75 13.02 -2.07
CA TYR A 58 5.93 13.46 -0.69
C TYR A 58 7.42 13.69 -0.37
N VAL A 59 7.77 14.83 0.22
CA VAL A 59 9.17 15.26 0.46
C VAL A 59 9.32 15.89 1.84
N GLY A 60 10.41 15.59 2.55
CA GLY A 60 10.85 16.32 3.75
C GLY A 60 10.10 16.01 5.04
N GLY A 61 9.27 14.95 5.07
CA GLY A 61 8.58 14.51 6.28
C GLY A 61 8.66 13.02 6.52
N GLU A 62 7.90 12.54 7.49
CA GLU A 62 7.89 11.13 7.88
C GLU A 62 6.67 10.41 7.32
N THR A 63 6.80 9.12 7.02
CA THR A 63 5.69 8.24 6.62
C THR A 63 5.71 6.98 7.47
N ARG A 64 4.58 6.66 8.12
CA ARG A 64 4.42 5.46 8.95
C ARG A 64 3.15 4.71 8.57
N ILE A 65 3.22 3.38 8.61
CA ILE A 65 2.04 2.52 8.45
C ILE A 65 1.43 2.23 9.81
N VAL A 66 0.15 2.57 9.98
CA VAL A 66 -0.60 2.35 11.22
C VAL A 66 -1.73 1.36 10.96
N ALA A 67 -1.70 0.22 11.66
CA ALA A 67 -2.77 -0.77 11.59
C ALA A 67 -3.76 -0.59 12.75
N VAL A 68 -5.06 -0.43 12.44
CA VAL A 68 -6.15 -0.31 13.42
C VAL A 68 -7.28 -1.28 13.09
N GLN A 69 -8.11 -1.61 14.09
CA GLN A 69 -9.28 -2.45 13.86
C GLN A 69 -10.30 -1.71 13.00
N ARG A 70 -11.02 -2.41 12.13
CA ARG A 70 -12.02 -1.83 11.23
C ARG A 70 -13.17 -1.14 11.97
N SER A 71 -13.48 -1.59 13.18
CA SER A 71 -14.46 -1.00 14.11
C SER A 71 -13.97 0.25 14.85
N THR A 72 -12.71 0.68 14.64
CA THR A 72 -12.13 1.83 15.36
C THR A 72 -12.80 3.13 14.90
N THR A 73 -13.29 3.92 15.84
CA THR A 73 -13.81 5.27 15.54
C THR A 73 -12.69 6.23 15.17
N PHE A 74 -13.02 7.28 14.41
CA PHE A 74 -12.04 8.29 14.01
C PHE A 74 -11.34 8.96 15.20
N SER A 75 -12.05 9.20 16.31
CA SER A 75 -11.47 9.78 17.53
C SER A 75 -10.40 8.89 18.17
N HIS A 76 -10.65 7.58 18.25
CA HIS A 76 -9.65 6.62 18.74
C HIS A 76 -8.45 6.50 17.80
N PHE A 77 -8.69 6.57 16.49
CA PHE A 77 -7.62 6.60 15.50
C PHE A 77 -6.72 7.83 15.68
N LEU A 78 -7.29 9.03 15.79
CA LEU A 78 -6.53 10.26 16.05
C LEU A 78 -5.75 10.18 17.37
N ALA A 79 -6.35 9.68 18.45
CA ALA A 79 -5.65 9.50 19.71
C ALA A 79 -4.46 8.53 19.60
N LYS A 80 -4.59 7.47 18.79
CA LYS A 80 -3.49 6.55 18.49
C LYS A 80 -2.39 7.23 17.68
N LEU A 81 -2.77 8.03 16.67
CA LEU A 81 -1.81 8.82 15.90
C LEU A 81 -1.07 9.83 16.78
N ALA A 82 -1.75 10.48 17.72
CA ALA A 82 -1.13 11.40 18.67
C ALA A 82 -0.03 10.74 19.48
N LYS A 83 -0.28 9.55 19.98
CA LYS A 83 0.70 8.76 20.73
C LYS A 83 1.92 8.36 19.89
N ILE A 84 1.71 8.02 18.61
CA ILE A 84 2.79 7.57 17.71
C ILE A 84 3.66 8.73 17.24
N THR A 85 3.04 9.88 16.96
CA THR A 85 3.66 11.02 16.29
C THR A 85 4.04 12.17 17.23
N GLY A 86 3.55 12.14 18.48
CA GLY A 86 3.74 13.21 19.45
C GLY A 86 2.99 14.51 19.12
N LYS A 87 2.06 14.50 18.16
CA LYS A 87 1.31 15.67 17.69
C LYS A 87 -0.19 15.53 18.01
N PHE A 88 -0.86 16.63 18.33
CA PHE A 88 -2.29 16.61 18.70
C PHE A 88 -3.22 17.22 17.65
N ASN A 89 -2.67 17.99 16.71
CA ASN A 89 -3.42 18.60 15.62
C ASN A 89 -3.12 17.85 14.32
N PHE A 90 -4.13 17.16 13.80
CA PHE A 90 -4.04 16.40 12.55
C PHE A 90 -4.95 17.05 11.50
N ASP A 91 -4.34 17.50 10.40
CA ASP A 91 -5.04 17.75 9.14
C ASP A 91 -4.94 16.48 8.29
N ALA A 92 -6.07 15.79 8.11
CA ALA A 92 -6.10 14.54 7.37
C ALA A 92 -6.37 14.84 5.90
N ARG A 93 -5.34 14.68 5.06
CA ARG A 93 -5.45 14.81 3.61
C ARG A 93 -5.30 13.43 2.96
N ILE A 94 -6.27 13.09 2.12
CA ILE A 94 -6.24 11.86 1.32
C ILE A 94 -5.75 12.23 -0.07
N PHE A 95 -4.67 11.60 -0.50
CA PHE A 95 -4.17 11.68 -1.88
C PHE A 95 -4.56 10.35 -2.54
N LEU A 96 -5.43 10.43 -3.55
CA LEU A 96 -5.89 9.30 -4.37
C LEU A 96 -5.03 9.16 -5.62
#